data_AF-A0A8H6YJ77-F1
#
_entry.id   AF-A0A8H6YJ77-F1
#
_cell.length_a   1.000
_cell.length_b   1.000
_cell.length_c   1.000
_cell.angle_alpha   90.00
_cell.angle_beta   90.00
_cell.angle_gamma   90.00
#
_symmetry.space_group_name_H-M   'P 1'
#
loop_
_entity.id
_entity.type
_entity.pdbx_description
1 polymer ?
#
loop_
_entity_poly.entity_id
_entity_poly.type
_entity_poly.pdbx_seq_one_letter_code
_entity_poly.pdbx_strand_id
1 'polypeptide(L)'
;MATLSSPLSLKRTELDDVSLGSVSLSHALKLFSFHSPDEPAPDGNALRSLRGKGIRLLSDMGEWRVQPPGNWAIQSKSRPSTSSWSLAAIKSWDKMSIVIRSLEVEWFSPGQPDLILPREHRRSEAERSIRQLAHISNLRPSLTAALLPSQTWGSDGSMTPASAGILDSKSVTAAITGPKTLVLKINGRNVSILQGELIGLIMGLVLSNPNDPDATLYTDHLNSVRLIDDSRTIVDQQHRLRFMNGRSYYRWILALVSTNPLKIIYTRGHSTEQSVPSRINFEADHYASRSQRVLQDVFPAPVPTFTMDDFTFHSHIDGWIESSIRYYVDKSAARSSSQRLADSHHQRMALHLYDSKAPPEYSYTHAYSAYSAVVQLYARSGQLPTAQVLHARGKLATPRCRMGCAADEDMHHVFVQCPRYAEWRTKATDALLQRADAKLDEKNIEEVDRVHLLAAVKLLFSDNNFWPLHYSTYYLGHIPRFDHLMPTHRDEDSVSHSRLAHHFASEWHTACIRLAGRIWGDWQREMSKKTDTRSRRNVEPNRTS
;
A
#
# COMPACT_ATOMS: atom_id res chain seq x y z
N MET A 1 9.23 -5.24 -14.93
CA MET A 1 7.93 -4.85 -14.33
C MET A 1 7.01 -6.04 -14.05
N ALA A 2 7.13 -7.18 -14.74
CA ALA A 2 6.32 -8.39 -14.52
C ALA A 2 6.60 -9.18 -13.21
N THR A 3 7.44 -8.65 -12.31
CA THR A 3 7.86 -9.31 -11.06
C THR A 3 7.25 -8.69 -9.80
N LEU A 4 6.38 -7.68 -9.94
CA LEU A 4 5.66 -7.09 -8.82
C LEU A 4 4.40 -7.93 -8.54
N SER A 5 4.04 -8.08 -7.25
CA SER A 5 2.85 -8.85 -6.83
C SER A 5 1.53 -8.24 -7.29
N SER A 6 1.53 -6.97 -7.73
CA SER A 6 0.47 -6.34 -8.52
C SER A 6 1.10 -5.71 -9.77
N PRO A 7 0.61 -6.00 -10.99
CA PRO A 7 1.12 -5.37 -12.20
C PRO A 7 0.87 -3.85 -12.12
N LEU A 8 1.96 -3.08 -12.14
CA LEU A 8 1.92 -1.64 -12.32
C LEU A 8 1.84 -1.33 -13.81
N SER A 9 0.83 -0.59 -14.22
CA SER A 9 0.60 -0.21 -15.62
C SER A 9 0.61 1.31 -15.76
N LEU A 10 1.13 1.83 -16.87
CA LEU A 10 0.94 3.23 -17.25
C LEU A 10 -0.29 3.28 -18.18
N LYS A 11 -1.35 3.96 -17.76
CA LYS A 11 -2.61 4.02 -18.52
C LYS A 11 -2.93 5.43 -18.98
N ARG A 12 -3.60 5.54 -20.13
CA ARG A 12 -4.24 6.78 -20.56
C ARG A 12 -5.40 7.11 -19.61
N THR A 13 -5.54 8.38 -19.23
CA THR A 13 -6.63 8.89 -18.38
C THR A 13 -7.77 9.52 -19.20
N GLU A 14 -7.61 9.52 -20.52
CA GLU A 14 -8.58 10.02 -21.49
C GLU A 14 -8.60 9.11 -22.72
N LEU A 15 -9.79 8.59 -22.99
CA LEU A 15 -10.14 7.70 -24.10
C LEU A 15 -11.41 8.20 -24.81
N ASP A 16 -11.64 9.51 -24.83
CA ASP A 16 -12.78 10.12 -25.50
C ASP A 16 -12.74 9.94 -27.03
N ASP A 17 -11.55 9.70 -27.60
CA ASP A 17 -11.36 9.20 -28.96
C ASP A 17 -12.17 7.92 -29.24
N VAL A 18 -12.40 7.08 -28.22
CA VAL A 18 -13.25 5.89 -28.33
C VAL A 18 -14.73 6.27 -28.43
N SER A 19 -15.24 7.12 -27.54
CA SER A 19 -16.67 7.52 -27.58
C SER A 19 -17.01 8.33 -28.81
N LEU A 20 -16.08 9.17 -29.28
CA LEU A 20 -16.20 9.91 -30.54
C LEU A 20 -16.11 9.02 -31.78
N GLY A 21 -15.78 7.74 -31.63
CA GLY A 21 -15.64 6.79 -32.73
C GLY A 21 -14.40 7.05 -33.60
N SER A 22 -13.40 7.77 -33.10
CA SER A 22 -12.12 8.06 -33.76
C SER A 22 -11.18 6.86 -33.85
N VAL A 23 -11.68 5.67 -33.51
CA VAL A 23 -10.96 4.41 -33.59
C VAL A 23 -11.02 3.85 -35.01
N SER A 24 -9.88 3.41 -35.54
CA SER A 24 -9.85 2.81 -36.87
C SER A 24 -10.62 1.48 -36.92
N LEU A 25 -11.34 1.24 -38.02
CA LEU A 25 -12.05 -0.03 -38.25
C LEU A 25 -11.12 -1.25 -38.22
N SER A 26 -9.84 -1.06 -38.57
CA SER A 26 -8.85 -2.14 -38.51
C SER A 26 -8.51 -2.54 -37.07
N HIS A 27 -8.49 -1.58 -36.15
CA HIS A 27 -8.28 -1.85 -34.73
C HIS A 27 -9.51 -2.50 -34.09
N ALA A 28 -10.71 -1.97 -34.37
CA ALA A 28 -11.97 -2.54 -33.90
C ALA A 28 -12.14 -4.00 -34.35
N LEU A 29 -11.81 -4.32 -35.60
CA LEU A 29 -11.85 -5.69 -36.12
C LEU A 29 -10.86 -6.63 -35.40
N LYS A 30 -9.66 -6.15 -35.06
CA LYS A 30 -8.69 -6.94 -34.27
C LYS A 30 -9.22 -7.25 -32.88
N LEU A 31 -9.85 -6.27 -32.23
CA LEU A 31 -10.47 -6.46 -30.91
C LEU A 31 -11.62 -7.46 -30.99
N PHE A 32 -12.50 -7.32 -31.98
CA PHE A 32 -13.56 -8.29 -32.24
C PHE A 32 -13.02 -9.70 -32.44
N SER A 33 -12.00 -9.88 -33.30
CA SER A 33 -11.42 -11.21 -33.55
C SER A 33 -10.75 -11.81 -32.32
N PHE A 34 -10.27 -10.97 -31.40
CA PHE A 34 -9.68 -11.42 -30.13
C PHE A 34 -10.74 -11.85 -29.11
N HIS A 35 -11.85 -11.12 -29.02
CA HIS A 35 -12.94 -11.40 -28.06
C HIS A 35 -13.98 -12.40 -28.59
N SER A 36 -14.07 -12.57 -29.90
CA SER A 36 -15.06 -13.43 -30.57
C SER A 36 -14.39 -14.27 -31.66
N PRO A 37 -13.46 -15.18 -31.28
CA PRO A 37 -12.65 -15.96 -32.24
C PRO A 37 -13.48 -16.92 -33.11
N ASP A 38 -14.65 -17.34 -32.63
CA ASP A 38 -15.54 -18.27 -33.32
C ASP A 38 -16.49 -17.57 -34.31
N GLU A 39 -16.56 -16.24 -34.29
CA GLU A 39 -17.43 -15.48 -35.18
C GLU A 39 -16.73 -15.08 -36.49
N PRO A 40 -17.44 -15.14 -37.65
CA PRO A 40 -16.85 -14.82 -38.93
C PRO A 40 -16.53 -13.31 -39.04
N ALA A 41 -15.25 -12.97 -38.91
CA ALA A 41 -14.73 -11.62 -39.08
C ALA A 41 -14.59 -11.22 -40.57
N PRO A 42 -14.88 -9.96 -40.94
CA PRO A 42 -14.54 -9.39 -42.24
C PRO A 42 -13.05 -9.60 -42.60
N ASP A 43 -12.76 -9.90 -43.85
CA ASP A 43 -11.38 -10.08 -44.32
C ASP A 43 -10.68 -8.74 -44.64
N GLY A 44 -9.38 -8.79 -44.91
CA GLY A 44 -8.61 -7.60 -45.29
C GLY A 44 -9.06 -6.95 -46.61
N ASN A 45 -9.81 -7.66 -47.46
CA ASN A 45 -10.41 -7.09 -48.67
C ASN A 45 -11.62 -6.22 -48.35
N ALA A 46 -12.45 -6.62 -47.38
CA ALA A 46 -13.57 -5.82 -46.90
C ALA A 46 -13.11 -4.45 -46.36
N LEU A 47 -12.05 -4.44 -45.54
CA LEU A 47 -11.45 -3.19 -45.04
C LEU A 47 -10.90 -2.30 -46.17
N ARG A 48 -10.24 -2.88 -47.17
CA ARG A 48 -9.73 -2.13 -48.33
C ARG A 48 -10.87 -1.53 -49.16
N SER A 49 -11.94 -2.29 -49.38
CA SER A 49 -13.12 -1.81 -50.10
C SER A 49 -13.79 -0.64 -49.40
N LEU A 50 -13.94 -0.69 -48.07
CA LEU A 50 -14.48 0.41 -47.27
C LEU A 50 -13.58 1.63 -47.26
N ARG A 51 -12.25 1.43 -47.11
CA ARG A 51 -11.26 2.52 -47.15
C ARG A 51 -11.28 3.27 -48.49
N GLY A 52 -11.49 2.55 -49.60
CA GLY A 52 -11.67 3.15 -50.93
C GLY A 52 -12.92 4.03 -51.06
N LYS A 53 -13.87 3.91 -50.13
CA LYS A 53 -15.06 4.77 -50.02
C LYS A 53 -14.93 5.86 -48.95
N GLY A 54 -13.73 6.06 -48.42
CA GLY A 54 -13.48 7.04 -47.35
C GLY A 54 -13.88 6.57 -45.96
N ILE A 55 -14.39 5.35 -45.80
CA ILE A 55 -14.82 4.79 -44.53
C ILE A 55 -13.61 4.15 -43.82
N ARG A 56 -13.18 4.74 -42.71
CA ARG A 56 -11.93 4.39 -42.00
C ARG A 56 -12.11 4.25 -40.50
N LEU A 57 -13.02 5.00 -39.90
CA LEU A 57 -13.23 5.13 -38.47
C LEU A 57 -14.55 4.47 -38.05
N LEU A 58 -14.70 4.15 -36.76
CA LEU A 58 -15.97 3.68 -36.23
C LEU A 58 -17.07 4.73 -36.42
N SER A 59 -16.73 6.02 -36.24
CA SER A 59 -17.65 7.15 -36.42
C SER A 59 -18.23 7.26 -37.84
N ASP A 60 -17.56 6.69 -38.86
CA ASP A 60 -18.07 6.65 -40.22
C ASP A 60 -19.23 5.63 -40.38
N MET A 61 -19.29 4.62 -39.52
CA MET A 61 -20.22 3.49 -39.61
C MET A 61 -21.22 3.40 -38.47
N GLY A 62 -20.97 4.07 -37.34
CA GLY A 62 -21.82 4.04 -36.17
C GLY A 62 -21.50 5.14 -35.17
N GLU A 63 -22.34 5.25 -34.14
CA GLU A 63 -22.16 6.16 -33.02
C GLU A 63 -22.44 5.40 -31.72
N TRP A 64 -21.59 5.61 -30.71
CA TRP A 64 -21.80 5.06 -29.38
C TRP A 64 -23.01 5.70 -28.70
N ARG A 65 -23.92 4.89 -28.17
CA ARG A 65 -25.08 5.35 -27.40
C ARG A 65 -25.25 4.53 -26.12
N VAL A 66 -25.63 5.22 -25.06
CA VAL A 66 -26.01 4.58 -23.80
C VAL A 66 -27.43 4.03 -23.94
N GLN A 67 -27.58 2.72 -23.88
CA GLN A 67 -28.86 2.04 -23.83
C GLN A 67 -29.25 1.76 -22.37
N PRO A 68 -30.53 1.88 -21.97
CA PRO A 68 -30.98 1.44 -20.66
C PRO A 68 -30.67 -0.05 -20.48
N PRO A 69 -30.03 -0.50 -19.39
CA PRO A 69 -29.86 0.15 -18.08
C PRO A 69 -28.53 0.92 -17.86
N GLY A 70 -27.84 1.38 -18.91
CA GLY A 70 -26.58 2.12 -18.83
C GLY A 70 -25.45 1.53 -19.69
N ASN A 71 -25.74 0.53 -20.51
CA ASN A 71 -24.74 -0.15 -21.33
C ASN A 71 -24.46 0.65 -22.61
N TRP A 72 -23.19 0.77 -22.96
CA TRP A 72 -22.78 1.39 -24.21
C TRP A 72 -22.92 0.40 -25.36
N ALA A 73 -23.66 0.79 -26.39
CA ALA A 73 -23.77 0.04 -27.62
C ALA A 73 -23.64 0.97 -28.82
N ILE A 74 -23.00 0.50 -29.88
CA ILE A 74 -22.85 1.29 -31.09
C ILE A 74 -24.07 1.13 -32.01
N GLN A 75 -24.73 2.26 -32.28
CA GLN A 75 -25.82 2.33 -33.24
C GLN A 75 -25.22 2.52 -34.64
N SER A 76 -25.33 1.49 -35.49
CA SER A 76 -24.82 1.58 -36.86
C SER A 76 -25.64 2.59 -37.69
N LYS A 77 -24.93 3.45 -38.41
CA LYS A 77 -25.47 4.42 -39.37
C LYS A 77 -26.01 3.70 -40.61
N SER A 78 -26.92 4.36 -41.33
CA SER A 78 -27.27 3.93 -42.67
C SER A 78 -26.09 4.14 -43.62
N ARG A 79 -25.98 3.26 -44.62
CA ARG A 79 -24.94 3.36 -45.64
C ARG A 79 -25.04 4.73 -46.36
N PRO A 80 -23.92 5.46 -46.54
CA PRO A 80 -23.92 6.73 -47.26
C PRO A 80 -24.52 6.62 -48.66
N SER A 81 -25.44 7.53 -49.00
CA SER A 81 -26.15 7.57 -50.29
C SER A 81 -25.33 8.16 -51.44
N THR A 82 -24.17 8.77 -51.15
CA THR A 82 -23.48 9.72 -52.04
C THR A 82 -22.40 9.11 -52.94
N SER A 83 -22.33 7.79 -53.14
CA SER A 83 -21.37 7.20 -54.09
C SER A 83 -21.92 5.99 -54.85
N SER A 84 -21.38 5.70 -56.03
CA SER A 84 -21.62 4.43 -56.74
C SER A 84 -20.94 3.29 -55.97
N TRP A 85 -21.66 2.68 -55.04
CA TRP A 85 -21.16 1.53 -54.28
C TRP A 85 -21.07 0.30 -55.17
N SER A 86 -19.91 -0.35 -55.23
CA SER A 86 -19.80 -1.67 -55.87
C SER A 86 -20.52 -2.71 -55.01
N LEU A 87 -20.96 -3.82 -55.62
CA LEU A 87 -21.55 -4.95 -54.88
C LEU A 87 -20.62 -5.47 -53.77
N ALA A 88 -19.30 -5.46 -54.01
CA ALA A 88 -18.30 -5.84 -53.03
C ALA A 88 -18.26 -4.86 -51.84
N ALA A 89 -18.36 -3.54 -52.08
CA ALA A 89 -18.40 -2.54 -51.03
C ALA A 89 -19.68 -2.63 -50.20
N ILE A 90 -20.82 -2.94 -50.84
CA ILE A 90 -22.10 -3.18 -50.16
C ILE A 90 -21.98 -4.37 -49.21
N LYS A 91 -21.52 -5.53 -49.70
CA LYS A 91 -21.30 -6.72 -48.86
C LYS A 91 -20.30 -6.46 -47.73
N SER A 92 -19.27 -5.64 -47.99
CA SER A 92 -18.28 -5.26 -46.98
C SER A 92 -18.88 -4.37 -45.88
N TRP A 93 -19.76 -3.43 -46.26
CA TRP A 93 -20.51 -2.60 -45.32
C TRP A 93 -21.39 -3.46 -44.43
N ASP A 94 -22.22 -4.33 -45.02
CA ASP A 94 -23.19 -5.14 -44.27
C ASP A 94 -22.49 -6.06 -43.26
N LYS A 95 -21.39 -6.72 -43.68
CA LYS A 95 -20.57 -7.54 -42.78
C LYS A 95 -19.95 -6.72 -41.65
N MET A 96 -19.39 -5.55 -41.97
CA MET A 96 -18.77 -4.70 -40.96
C MET A 96 -19.80 -4.09 -40.01
N SER A 97 -21.01 -3.76 -40.48
CA SER A 97 -22.11 -3.28 -39.64
C SER A 97 -22.56 -4.33 -38.63
N ILE A 98 -22.53 -5.62 -38.96
CA ILE A 98 -22.79 -6.71 -38.01
C ILE A 98 -21.71 -6.72 -36.93
N VAL A 99 -20.44 -6.77 -37.32
CA VAL A 99 -19.30 -6.76 -36.38
C VAL A 99 -19.34 -5.55 -35.46
N ILE A 100 -19.57 -4.36 -36.03
CA ILE A 100 -19.61 -3.13 -35.25
C ILE A 100 -20.69 -3.22 -34.18
N ARG A 101 -21.91 -3.69 -34.50
CA ARG A 101 -23.00 -3.81 -33.51
C ARG A 101 -22.68 -4.77 -32.36
N SER A 102 -21.77 -5.72 -32.56
CA SER A 102 -21.30 -6.65 -31.54
C SER A 102 -20.14 -6.11 -30.71
N LEU A 103 -19.58 -4.94 -31.04
CA LEU A 103 -18.49 -4.35 -30.26
C LEU A 103 -18.99 -3.86 -28.91
N GLU A 104 -18.30 -4.28 -27.85
CA GLU A 104 -18.48 -3.73 -26.51
C GLU A 104 -17.46 -2.63 -26.24
N VAL A 105 -17.86 -1.61 -25.47
CA VAL A 105 -17.01 -0.44 -25.22
C VAL A 105 -15.80 -0.82 -24.35
N GLU A 106 -15.98 -1.82 -23.48
CA GLU A 106 -15.00 -2.39 -22.56
C GLU A 106 -13.80 -2.98 -23.29
N TRP A 107 -13.97 -3.45 -24.54
CA TRP A 107 -12.87 -4.00 -25.35
C TRP A 107 -11.82 -2.93 -25.71
N PHE A 108 -12.20 -1.65 -25.70
CA PHE A 108 -11.33 -0.52 -26.00
C PHE A 108 -10.69 0.10 -24.75
N SER A 109 -11.21 -0.20 -23.56
CA SER A 109 -10.71 0.34 -22.29
C SER A 109 -10.50 -0.80 -21.28
N PRO A 110 -9.30 -1.41 -21.20
CA PRO A 110 -8.99 -2.36 -20.15
C PRO A 110 -8.89 -1.62 -18.80
N GLY A 111 -10.03 -1.33 -18.17
CA GLY A 111 -10.11 -0.50 -16.96
C GLY A 111 -11.48 0.09 -16.71
N GLN A 112 -11.50 1.33 -16.19
CA GLN A 112 -12.73 2.04 -15.87
C GLN A 112 -13.38 2.57 -17.16
N PRO A 113 -14.66 2.25 -17.43
CA PRO A 113 -15.35 2.66 -18.66
C PRO A 113 -15.64 4.17 -18.70
N ASP A 114 -15.60 4.84 -17.56
CA ASP A 114 -15.78 6.30 -17.45
C ASP A 114 -14.71 7.08 -18.22
N LEU A 115 -13.49 6.55 -18.40
CA LEU A 115 -12.41 7.23 -19.14
C LEU A 115 -12.75 7.52 -20.60
N ILE A 116 -13.74 6.81 -21.13
CA ILE A 116 -14.26 6.96 -22.50
C ILE A 116 -15.15 8.20 -22.61
N LEU A 117 -15.67 8.70 -21.48
CA LEU A 117 -16.40 9.95 -21.42
C LEU A 117 -15.43 11.15 -21.49
N PRO A 118 -15.82 12.23 -22.19
CA PRO A 118 -15.07 13.49 -22.18
C PRO A 118 -14.80 13.99 -20.76
N ARG A 119 -13.64 14.63 -20.55
CA ARG A 119 -13.23 15.17 -19.23
C ARG A 119 -14.30 16.05 -18.60
N GLU A 120 -14.90 16.95 -19.38
CA GLU A 120 -15.95 17.86 -18.92
C GLU A 120 -17.19 17.10 -18.42
N HIS A 121 -17.59 16.04 -19.14
CA HIS A 121 -18.71 15.20 -18.72
C HIS A 121 -18.40 14.51 -17.40
N ARG A 122 -17.22 13.88 -17.26
CA ARG A 122 -16.80 13.23 -16.01
C ARG A 122 -16.74 14.22 -14.84
N ARG A 123 -16.25 15.44 -15.07
CA ARG A 123 -16.25 16.50 -14.06
C ARG A 123 -17.66 16.84 -13.63
N SER A 124 -18.57 17.11 -14.57
CA SER A 124 -19.98 17.40 -14.27
C SER A 124 -20.68 16.27 -13.53
N GLU A 125 -20.43 15.01 -13.90
CA GLU A 125 -20.95 13.83 -13.19
C GLU A 125 -20.43 13.75 -11.75
N ALA A 126 -19.12 13.95 -11.55
CA ALA A 126 -18.51 13.94 -10.23
C ALA A 126 -19.09 15.03 -9.32
N GLU A 127 -19.20 16.26 -9.81
CA GLU A 127 -19.79 17.36 -9.06
C GLU A 127 -21.29 17.14 -8.77
N ARG A 128 -22.05 16.62 -9.74
CA ARG A 128 -23.47 16.30 -9.54
C ARG A 128 -23.65 15.20 -8.52
N SER A 129 -22.81 14.17 -8.56
CA SER A 129 -22.80 13.09 -7.57
C SER A 129 -22.58 13.64 -6.16
N ILE A 130 -21.57 14.52 -5.96
CA ILE A 130 -21.35 15.18 -4.65
C ILE A 130 -22.62 15.94 -4.19
N ARG A 131 -23.25 16.72 -5.09
CA ARG A 131 -24.49 17.45 -4.76
C ARG A 131 -25.62 16.50 -4.37
N GLN A 132 -25.82 15.41 -5.10
CA GLN A 132 -26.84 14.40 -4.80
C GLN A 132 -26.58 13.67 -3.49
N LEU A 133 -25.33 13.23 -3.26
CA LEU A 133 -24.91 12.58 -2.03
C LEU A 133 -25.13 13.48 -0.80
N ALA A 134 -24.86 14.78 -0.91
CA ALA A 134 -25.15 15.74 0.16
C ALA A 134 -26.66 15.89 0.45
N HIS A 135 -27.54 15.62 -0.51
CA HIS A 135 -29.00 15.66 -0.30
C HIS A 135 -29.54 14.40 0.37
N ILE A 136 -28.97 13.24 0.06
CA ILE A 136 -29.40 11.95 0.65
C ILE A 136 -28.67 11.63 1.95
N SER A 137 -27.61 12.37 2.28
CA SER A 137 -26.86 12.22 3.53
C SER A 137 -27.77 12.51 4.72
N ASN A 138 -27.89 11.55 5.64
CA ASN A 138 -28.65 11.68 6.88
C ASN A 138 -27.84 12.35 8.01
N LEU A 139 -26.67 12.90 7.71
CA LEU A 139 -25.83 13.57 8.69
C LEU A 139 -26.40 14.94 9.06
N ARG A 140 -26.28 15.33 10.33
CA ARG A 140 -26.84 16.59 10.82
C ARG A 140 -26.02 17.77 10.29
N PRO A 141 -26.65 18.81 9.73
CA PRO A 141 -26.00 20.08 9.42
C PRO A 141 -25.31 20.71 10.62
N SER A 142 -24.40 21.65 10.36
CA SER A 142 -23.68 22.39 11.39
C SER A 142 -24.61 23.31 12.16
N LEU A 143 -24.64 23.16 13.49
CA LEU A 143 -25.34 24.08 14.37
C LEU A 143 -24.64 25.45 14.43
N THR A 144 -23.31 25.45 14.30
CA THR A 144 -22.51 26.68 14.28
C THR A 144 -22.79 27.50 13.01
N ALA A 145 -22.86 26.84 11.84
CA ALA A 145 -23.16 27.52 10.58
C ALA A 145 -24.61 28.04 10.51
N ALA A 146 -25.57 27.33 11.11
CA ALA A 146 -26.99 27.72 11.10
C ALA A 146 -27.28 29.05 11.81
N LEU A 147 -26.35 29.54 12.63
CA LEU A 147 -26.46 30.82 13.36
C LEU A 147 -25.95 32.02 12.54
N LEU A 148 -25.40 31.79 11.34
CA LEU A 148 -24.76 32.82 10.54
C LEU A 148 -25.63 33.20 9.33
N PRO A 149 -25.61 34.48 8.93
CA PRO A 149 -26.42 34.96 7.81
C PRO A 149 -25.88 34.52 6.44
N SER A 150 -24.58 34.28 6.31
CA SER A 150 -23.94 33.76 5.09
C SER A 150 -23.58 32.29 5.22
N GLN A 151 -23.47 31.61 4.08
CA GLN A 151 -23.10 30.20 4.04
C GLN A 151 -21.69 29.98 4.58
N THR A 152 -21.62 29.34 5.74
CA THR A 152 -20.36 29.02 6.38
C THR A 152 -20.14 27.51 6.37
N TRP A 153 -18.97 27.09 5.91
CA TRP A 153 -18.59 25.69 5.76
C TRP A 153 -17.29 25.41 6.51
N GLY A 154 -17.11 24.17 6.96
CA GLY A 154 -15.87 23.65 7.52
C GLY A 154 -15.54 22.31 6.88
N SER A 155 -14.27 22.09 6.52
CA SER A 155 -13.82 20.84 5.89
C SER A 155 -12.59 20.27 6.56
N ASP A 156 -12.51 18.94 6.65
CA ASP A 156 -11.36 18.23 7.20
C ASP A 156 -11.21 16.82 6.59
N GLY A 157 -10.01 16.24 6.70
CA GLY A 157 -9.66 14.89 6.30
C GLY A 157 -9.15 14.06 7.48
N SER A 158 -9.52 12.78 7.55
CA SER A 158 -9.04 11.86 8.59
C SER A 158 -8.45 10.61 7.97
N MET A 159 -7.40 10.05 8.59
CA MET A 159 -6.72 8.84 8.14
C MET A 159 -6.46 7.88 9.31
N THR A 160 -6.80 6.60 9.13
CA THR A 160 -6.55 5.55 10.13
C THR A 160 -5.88 4.32 9.49
N PRO A 161 -4.74 3.83 10.01
CA PRO A 161 -3.86 4.46 10.99
C PRO A 161 -3.14 5.70 10.44
N ALA A 162 -2.88 6.71 11.30
CA ALA A 162 -2.18 7.93 10.90
C ALA A 162 -0.72 7.71 10.46
N SER A 163 -0.08 6.63 10.92
CA SER A 163 1.29 6.27 10.59
C SER A 163 1.42 5.33 9.37
N ALA A 164 0.30 5.00 8.72
CA ALA A 164 0.30 4.02 7.64
C ALA A 164 1.10 4.51 6.41
N GLY A 165 2.03 3.68 5.94
CA GLY A 165 2.82 3.94 4.75
C GLY A 165 2.06 3.68 3.44
N ILE A 166 2.70 3.98 2.31
CA ILE A 166 2.10 3.99 0.96
C ILE A 166 1.49 2.66 0.46
N LEU A 167 1.87 1.52 1.05
CA LEU A 167 1.33 0.19 0.70
C LEU A 167 0.55 -0.47 1.85
N ASP A 168 0.43 0.23 2.97
CA ASP A 168 -0.24 -0.29 4.16
C ASP A 168 -1.75 -0.10 4.03
N SER A 169 -2.49 -1.05 4.59
CA SER A 169 -3.95 -0.94 4.71
C SER A 169 -4.27 0.26 5.59
N LYS A 170 -5.09 1.16 5.07
CA LYS A 170 -5.57 2.35 5.76
C LYS A 170 -6.90 2.78 5.17
N SER A 171 -7.58 3.63 5.90
CA SER A 171 -8.80 4.29 5.47
C SER A 171 -8.62 5.80 5.54
N VAL A 172 -9.14 6.49 4.53
CA VAL A 172 -9.14 7.96 4.47
C VAL A 172 -10.58 8.41 4.27
N THR A 173 -11.01 9.36 5.09
CA THR A 173 -12.32 10.02 4.99
C THR A 173 -12.11 11.51 4.80
N ALA A 174 -13.04 12.13 4.09
CA ALA A 174 -13.13 13.57 3.91
C ALA A 174 -14.50 14.02 4.38
N ALA A 175 -14.57 15.09 5.16
CA ALA A 175 -15.82 15.66 5.66
C ALA A 175 -15.97 17.11 5.24
N ILE A 176 -17.22 17.50 5.01
CA ILE A 176 -17.66 18.88 4.88
C ILE A 176 -18.89 19.04 5.79
N THR A 177 -18.96 20.14 6.54
CA THR A 177 -20.10 20.49 7.39
C THR A 177 -20.42 21.97 7.23
N GLY A 178 -21.69 22.33 7.38
CA GLY A 178 -22.21 23.67 7.13
C GLY A 178 -23.73 23.61 7.02
N PRO A 179 -24.36 24.27 6.03
CA PRO A 179 -25.77 24.07 5.70
C PRO A 179 -26.14 22.60 5.43
N LYS A 180 -25.19 21.79 4.96
CA LYS A 180 -25.31 20.34 4.80
C LYS A 180 -24.05 19.67 5.32
N THR A 181 -24.17 18.39 5.65
CA THR A 181 -23.03 17.58 6.11
C THR A 181 -22.89 16.36 5.22
N LEU A 182 -21.69 16.16 4.69
CA LEU A 182 -21.35 15.02 3.85
C LEU A 182 -19.98 14.48 4.25
N VAL A 183 -19.87 13.15 4.28
CA VAL A 183 -18.61 12.45 4.45
C VAL A 183 -18.43 11.47 3.30
N LEU A 184 -17.25 11.48 2.69
CA LEU A 184 -16.86 10.56 1.62
C LEU A 184 -15.62 9.78 2.03
N LYS A 185 -15.52 8.52 1.61
CA LYS A 185 -14.32 7.69 1.78
C LYS A 185 -13.48 7.72 0.51
N ILE A 186 -12.17 7.74 0.68
CA ILE A 186 -11.22 7.72 -0.44
C ILE A 186 -10.61 6.32 -0.49
N ASN A 187 -10.84 5.64 -1.60
CA ASN A 187 -10.42 4.26 -1.79
C ASN A 187 -8.96 4.18 -2.29
N GLY A 188 -8.24 3.15 -1.85
CA GLY A 188 -6.90 2.82 -2.29
C GLY A 188 -5.90 2.77 -1.13
N ARG A 189 -4.76 2.12 -1.33
CA ARG A 189 -3.66 2.15 -0.34
C ARG A 189 -2.65 3.25 -0.63
N ASN A 190 -2.64 3.85 -1.83
CA ASN A 190 -1.73 4.94 -2.16
C ASN A 190 -2.27 6.34 -1.79
N VAL A 191 -3.32 6.41 -0.99
CA VAL A 191 -3.95 7.65 -0.54
C VAL A 191 -3.39 8.08 0.82
N SER A 192 -3.39 9.36 1.13
CA SER A 192 -3.03 9.88 2.45
C SER A 192 -4.10 10.86 2.95
N ILE A 193 -3.91 11.34 4.18
CA ILE A 193 -4.77 12.37 4.77
C ILE A 193 -4.92 13.60 3.86
N LEU A 194 -3.89 13.94 3.08
CA LEU A 194 -3.91 15.01 2.11
C LEU A 194 -5.10 14.88 1.14
N GLN A 195 -5.33 13.71 0.54
CA GLN A 195 -6.47 13.54 -0.37
C GLN A 195 -7.80 13.74 0.36
N GLY A 196 -7.87 13.40 1.66
CA GLY A 196 -9.00 13.68 2.53
C GLY A 196 -9.28 15.18 2.62
N GLU A 197 -8.26 15.96 2.99
CA GLU A 197 -8.33 17.42 3.08
C GLU A 197 -8.73 18.05 1.73
N LEU A 198 -8.15 17.58 0.61
CA LEU A 198 -8.44 18.10 -0.72
C LEU A 198 -9.88 17.79 -1.19
N ILE A 199 -10.38 16.58 -0.93
CA ILE A 199 -11.79 16.26 -1.22
C ILE A 199 -12.73 17.09 -0.33
N GLY A 200 -12.37 17.34 0.93
CA GLY A 200 -13.10 18.26 1.81
C GLY A 200 -13.30 19.63 1.16
N LEU A 201 -12.23 20.21 0.64
CA LEU A 201 -12.26 21.48 -0.08
C LEU A 201 -13.10 21.44 -1.36
N ILE A 202 -12.94 20.38 -2.16
CA ILE A 202 -13.73 20.17 -3.38
C ILE A 202 -15.22 20.11 -3.06
N MET A 203 -15.61 19.37 -2.00
CA MET A 203 -17.01 19.31 -1.60
C MET A 203 -17.55 20.69 -1.20
N GLY A 204 -16.80 21.47 -0.43
CA GLY A 204 -17.18 22.83 -0.06
C GLY A 204 -17.40 23.73 -1.28
N LEU A 205 -16.48 23.68 -2.26
CA LEU A 205 -16.61 24.42 -3.52
C LEU A 205 -17.76 23.95 -4.41
N VAL A 206 -18.08 22.66 -4.41
CA VAL A 206 -19.18 22.12 -5.23
C VAL A 206 -20.55 22.40 -4.62
N LEU A 207 -20.63 22.45 -3.29
CA LEU A 207 -21.87 22.63 -2.52
C LEU A 207 -22.19 24.09 -2.20
N SER A 208 -21.22 25.00 -2.27
CA SER A 208 -21.46 26.42 -2.02
C SER A 208 -22.40 27.03 -3.05
N ASN A 209 -23.23 27.97 -2.60
CA ASN A 209 -24.09 28.74 -3.48
C ASN A 209 -23.29 29.87 -4.14
N PRO A 210 -23.14 29.88 -5.48
CA PRO A 210 -22.39 30.94 -6.16
C PRO A 210 -23.04 32.33 -6.02
N ASN A 211 -24.32 32.41 -5.62
CA ASN A 211 -25.02 33.67 -5.41
C ASN A 211 -24.77 34.30 -4.03
N ASP A 212 -24.04 33.62 -3.14
CA ASP A 212 -23.65 34.14 -1.83
C ASP A 212 -22.18 34.62 -1.86
N PRO A 213 -21.93 35.93 -2.03
CA PRO A 213 -20.58 36.47 -2.12
C PRO A 213 -19.82 36.46 -0.78
N ASP A 214 -20.54 36.24 0.33
CA ASP A 214 -19.97 36.17 1.68
C ASP A 214 -19.85 34.74 2.19
N ALA A 215 -20.14 33.76 1.32
CA ALA A 215 -19.90 32.36 1.62
C ALA A 215 -18.42 32.13 1.96
N THR A 216 -18.19 31.39 3.04
CA THR A 216 -16.85 31.12 3.58
C THR A 216 -16.67 29.64 3.87
N LEU A 217 -15.48 29.11 3.55
CA LEU A 217 -15.05 27.75 3.85
C LEU A 217 -13.79 27.78 4.71
N TYR A 218 -13.88 27.22 5.91
CA TYR A 218 -12.76 27.07 6.83
C TYR A 218 -12.10 25.70 6.69
N THR A 219 -10.77 25.69 6.65
CA THR A 219 -9.93 24.48 6.63
C THR A 219 -8.66 24.73 7.43
N ASP A 220 -8.09 23.69 8.02
CA ASP A 220 -6.77 23.71 8.62
C ASP A 220 -5.64 23.35 7.65
N HIS A 221 -5.95 23.03 6.40
CA HIS A 221 -4.94 22.71 5.41
C HIS A 221 -4.32 23.97 4.77
N LEU A 222 -3.41 24.60 5.51
CA LEU A 222 -2.72 25.85 5.15
C LEU A 222 -2.07 25.83 3.76
N ASN A 223 -1.52 24.69 3.35
CA ASN A 223 -0.86 24.56 2.06
C ASN A 223 -1.84 24.74 0.89
N SER A 224 -3.08 24.24 1.02
CA SER A 224 -4.12 24.46 0.00
C SER A 224 -4.55 25.92 -0.06
N VAL A 225 -4.77 26.56 1.10
CA VAL A 225 -5.17 27.98 1.15
C VAL A 225 -4.13 28.85 0.46
N ARG A 226 -2.84 28.66 0.80
CA ARG A 226 -1.73 29.39 0.14
C ARG A 226 -1.69 29.16 -1.37
N LEU A 227 -1.87 27.91 -1.83
CA LEU A 227 -1.87 27.62 -3.25
C LEU A 227 -3.05 28.30 -3.98
N ILE A 228 -4.22 28.34 -3.35
CA ILE A 228 -5.40 29.03 -3.89
C ILE A 228 -5.15 30.53 -3.97
N ASP A 229 -4.60 31.14 -2.92
CA ASP A 229 -4.26 32.56 -2.93
C ASP A 229 -3.18 32.88 -3.99
N ASP A 230 -2.14 32.06 -4.08
CA ASP A 230 -1.10 32.17 -5.11
C ASP A 230 -1.68 32.07 -6.53
N SER A 231 -2.70 31.23 -6.73
CA SER A 231 -3.35 31.06 -8.04
C SER A 231 -4.17 32.27 -8.51
N ARG A 232 -4.51 33.19 -7.59
CA ARG A 232 -5.16 34.47 -7.92
C ARG A 232 -4.15 35.53 -8.37
N THR A 233 -2.86 35.24 -8.29
CA THR A 233 -1.78 36.09 -8.79
C THR A 233 -1.44 35.77 -10.25
N ILE A 234 -0.55 36.56 -10.87
CA ILE A 234 -0.10 36.37 -12.26
C ILE A 234 0.80 35.11 -12.41
N VAL A 235 1.24 34.51 -11.30
CA VAL A 235 2.21 33.40 -11.33
C VAL A 235 1.55 32.09 -11.78
N ASP A 236 2.07 31.52 -12.86
CA ASP A 236 1.67 30.19 -13.33
C ASP A 236 2.03 29.09 -12.32
N GLN A 237 1.00 28.42 -11.79
CA GLN A 237 1.14 27.35 -10.81
C GLN A 237 1.40 25.97 -11.45
N GLN A 238 1.33 25.81 -12.79
CA GLN A 238 1.43 24.50 -13.45
C GLN A 238 2.74 23.78 -13.15
N HIS A 239 3.86 24.52 -13.11
CA HIS A 239 5.16 23.93 -12.78
C HIS A 239 5.18 23.35 -11.36
N ARG A 240 4.59 24.05 -10.39
CA ARG A 240 4.48 23.60 -9.00
C ARG A 240 3.58 22.36 -8.90
N LEU A 241 2.41 22.37 -9.54
CA LEU A 241 1.44 21.27 -9.52
C LEU A 241 2.01 19.97 -10.08
N ARG A 242 2.92 20.03 -11.05
CA ARG A 242 3.53 18.85 -11.69
C ARG A 242 4.24 17.91 -10.70
N PHE A 243 4.71 18.44 -9.56
CA PHE A 243 5.47 17.68 -8.57
C PHE A 243 4.73 17.50 -7.24
N MET A 244 3.52 18.04 -7.11
CA MET A 244 2.74 17.93 -5.89
C MET A 244 2.01 16.58 -5.78
N ASN A 245 1.89 16.09 -4.55
CA ASN A 245 0.97 15.00 -4.23
C ASN A 245 -0.48 15.48 -4.40
N GLY A 246 -1.37 14.65 -4.93
CA GLY A 246 -2.77 15.04 -5.16
C GLY A 246 -2.95 16.10 -6.25
N ARG A 247 -2.04 16.17 -7.24
CA ARG A 247 -2.05 17.17 -8.32
C ARG A 247 -3.39 17.28 -9.07
N SER A 248 -4.07 16.16 -9.33
CA SER A 248 -5.40 16.16 -9.99
C SER A 248 -6.47 16.86 -9.15
N TYR A 249 -6.46 16.63 -7.84
CA TYR A 249 -7.36 17.26 -6.87
C TYR A 249 -7.10 18.76 -6.80
N TYR A 250 -5.82 19.18 -6.77
CA TYR A 250 -5.49 20.59 -6.83
C TYR A 250 -5.93 21.27 -8.13
N ARG A 251 -5.70 20.64 -9.28
CA ARG A 251 -6.21 21.14 -10.57
C ARG A 251 -7.73 21.27 -10.57
N TRP A 252 -8.44 20.34 -9.94
CA TRP A 252 -9.90 20.42 -9.78
C TRP A 252 -10.31 21.59 -8.87
N ILE A 253 -9.64 21.77 -7.73
CA ILE A 253 -9.86 22.92 -6.83
C ILE A 253 -9.66 24.24 -7.59
N LEU A 254 -8.56 24.38 -8.33
CA LEU A 254 -8.28 25.61 -9.09
C LEU A 254 -9.32 25.87 -10.18
N ALA A 255 -9.78 24.82 -10.87
CA ALA A 255 -10.87 24.94 -11.84
C ALA A 255 -12.17 25.43 -11.17
N LEU A 256 -12.53 24.88 -10.01
CA LEU A 256 -13.72 25.29 -9.26
C LEU A 256 -13.60 26.75 -8.75
N VAL A 257 -12.46 27.10 -8.14
CA VAL A 257 -12.20 28.46 -7.61
C VAL A 257 -12.26 29.52 -8.72
N SER A 258 -11.86 29.19 -9.95
CA SER A 258 -11.94 30.13 -11.08
C SER A 258 -13.37 30.56 -11.43
N THR A 259 -14.37 29.78 -11.00
CA THR A 259 -15.80 30.01 -11.28
C THR A 259 -16.65 30.26 -10.03
N ASN A 260 -16.06 30.18 -8.83
CA ASN A 260 -16.79 30.21 -7.56
C ASN A 260 -16.26 31.31 -6.63
N PRO A 261 -17.12 32.23 -6.15
CA PRO A 261 -16.69 33.33 -5.29
C PRO A 261 -16.39 32.94 -3.83
N LEU A 262 -16.56 31.67 -3.44
CA LEU A 262 -16.34 31.16 -2.09
C LEU A 262 -14.99 31.60 -1.50
N LYS A 263 -15.02 32.23 -0.32
CA LYS A 263 -13.82 32.64 0.41
C LYS A 263 -13.28 31.43 1.19
N ILE A 264 -12.09 30.95 0.83
CA ILE A 264 -11.43 29.85 1.54
C ILE A 264 -10.46 30.44 2.56
N ILE A 265 -10.65 30.13 3.84
CA ILE A 265 -9.91 30.75 4.95
C ILE A 265 -9.25 29.67 5.80
N TYR A 266 -7.97 29.88 6.11
CA TYR A 266 -7.24 29.04 7.04
C TYR A 266 -7.72 29.24 8.48
N THR A 267 -7.94 28.14 9.19
CA THR A 267 -8.14 28.12 10.65
C THR A 267 -7.15 27.13 11.27
N ARG A 268 -6.71 27.35 12.50
CA ARG A 268 -5.79 26.41 13.15
C ARG A 268 -6.54 25.14 13.53
N GLY A 269 -6.01 23.99 13.13
CA GLY A 269 -6.48 22.67 13.57
C GLY A 269 -6.32 22.51 15.08
N HIS A 270 -7.24 21.77 15.71
CA HIS A 270 -7.24 21.41 17.13
C HIS A 270 -7.04 22.60 18.11
N SER A 271 -7.49 23.80 17.75
CA SER A 271 -7.49 24.93 18.69
C SER A 271 -8.53 24.70 19.80
N THR A 272 -8.22 25.12 21.03
CA THR A 272 -9.19 25.20 22.13
C THR A 272 -10.06 26.45 22.05
N GLU A 273 -9.90 27.23 20.98
CA GLU A 273 -10.64 28.47 20.76
C GLU A 273 -12.10 28.17 20.43
N GLN A 274 -13.02 28.94 21.01
CA GLN A 274 -14.46 28.80 20.76
C GLN A 274 -14.96 29.68 19.61
N SER A 275 -14.04 30.21 18.80
CA SER A 275 -14.37 31.03 17.64
C SER A 275 -15.17 30.21 16.62
N VAL A 276 -16.00 30.89 15.82
CA VAL A 276 -16.79 30.26 14.75
C VAL A 276 -15.93 29.38 13.82
N PRO A 277 -14.76 29.85 13.32
CA PRO A 277 -13.87 29.03 12.50
C PRO A 277 -13.39 27.75 13.20
N SER A 278 -13.05 27.86 14.48
CA SER A 278 -12.55 26.72 15.27
C SER A 278 -13.66 25.70 15.53
N ARG A 279 -14.87 26.16 15.86
CA ARG A 279 -16.03 25.29 16.11
C ARG A 279 -16.46 24.52 14.87
N ILE A 280 -16.56 25.18 13.72
CA ILE A 280 -17.00 24.50 12.49
C ILE A 280 -15.94 23.53 11.95
N ASN A 281 -14.65 23.86 12.11
CA ASN A 281 -13.57 22.93 11.79
C ASN A 281 -13.59 21.71 12.72
N PHE A 282 -13.82 21.92 14.02
CA PHE A 282 -13.97 20.83 14.98
C PHE A 282 -15.16 19.92 14.66
N GLU A 283 -16.28 20.47 14.19
CA GLU A 283 -17.41 19.67 13.69
C GLU A 283 -17.01 18.83 12.46
N ALA A 284 -16.23 19.40 11.53
CA ALA A 284 -15.74 18.68 10.35
C ALA A 284 -14.80 17.52 10.74
N ASP A 285 -13.82 17.76 11.62
CA ASP A 285 -12.92 16.74 12.18
C ASP A 285 -13.74 15.62 12.85
N HIS A 286 -14.72 15.99 13.68
CA HIS A 286 -15.60 15.02 14.34
C HIS A 286 -16.25 14.07 13.33
N TYR A 287 -16.82 14.61 12.24
CA TYR A 287 -17.46 13.78 11.22
C TYR A 287 -16.45 12.95 10.42
N ALA A 288 -15.29 13.51 10.05
CA ALA A 288 -14.25 12.77 9.34
C ALA A 288 -13.75 11.58 10.18
N SER A 289 -13.40 11.84 11.44
CA SER A 289 -12.83 10.87 12.36
C SER A 289 -13.86 9.83 12.84
N ARG A 290 -15.10 10.22 13.15
CA ARG A 290 -16.15 9.27 13.58
C ARG A 290 -16.56 8.31 12.48
N SER A 291 -16.56 8.78 11.23
CA SER A 291 -16.95 7.97 10.07
C SER A 291 -15.95 6.85 9.75
N GLN A 292 -14.73 6.91 10.29
CA GLN A 292 -13.76 5.81 10.22
C GLN A 292 -14.29 4.51 10.84
N ARG A 293 -15.26 4.59 11.77
CA ARG A 293 -15.86 3.42 12.43
C ARG A 293 -16.94 2.74 11.59
N VAL A 294 -17.49 3.43 10.59
CA VAL A 294 -18.63 2.97 9.76
C VAL A 294 -18.31 3.06 8.27
N LEU A 295 -17.04 2.83 7.89
CA LEU A 295 -16.54 2.98 6.51
C LEU A 295 -17.29 2.18 5.45
N GLN A 296 -17.95 1.08 5.82
CA GLN A 296 -18.74 0.28 4.89
C GLN A 296 -19.95 1.08 4.38
N ASP A 297 -20.55 1.89 5.23
CA ASP A 297 -21.75 2.70 4.94
C ASP A 297 -21.42 4.08 4.34
N VAL A 298 -20.14 4.47 4.34
CA VAL A 298 -19.69 5.76 3.77
C VAL A 298 -19.55 5.64 2.25
N PHE A 299 -20.11 6.60 1.52
CA PHE A 299 -20.03 6.66 0.06
C PHE A 299 -18.60 6.93 -0.43
N PRO A 300 -18.15 6.30 -1.54
CA PRO A 300 -16.85 6.58 -2.11
C PRO A 300 -16.79 7.98 -2.75
N ALA A 301 -15.67 8.66 -2.59
CA ALA A 301 -15.39 9.91 -3.27
C ALA A 301 -15.15 9.67 -4.77
N PRO A 302 -15.59 10.60 -5.65
CA PRO A 302 -15.26 10.53 -7.06
C PRO A 302 -13.74 10.66 -7.28
N VAL A 303 -13.22 9.92 -8.25
CA VAL A 303 -11.81 9.99 -8.64
C VAL A 303 -11.66 11.08 -9.71
N PRO A 304 -10.75 12.06 -9.55
CA PRO A 304 -10.60 13.18 -10.46
C PRO A 304 -9.82 12.81 -11.74
N THR A 305 -10.25 11.75 -12.45
CA THR A 305 -9.59 11.27 -13.68
C THR A 305 -9.58 12.33 -14.80
N PHE A 306 -10.45 13.34 -14.72
CA PHE A 306 -10.57 14.44 -15.69
C PHE A 306 -9.50 15.54 -15.52
N THR A 307 -8.83 15.61 -14.37
CA THR A 307 -7.72 16.56 -14.11
C THR A 307 -6.37 15.87 -13.90
N MET A 308 -6.32 14.54 -14.04
CA MET A 308 -5.07 13.77 -14.06
C MET A 308 -4.20 14.09 -15.28
N ASP A 309 -2.93 13.71 -15.21
CA ASP A 309 -2.04 13.73 -16.37
C ASP A 309 -2.51 12.70 -17.41
N ASP A 310 -2.29 12.98 -18.71
CA ASP A 310 -2.76 12.15 -19.84
C ASP A 310 -2.37 10.68 -19.71
N PHE A 311 -1.23 10.43 -19.09
CA PHE A 311 -0.77 9.10 -18.69
C PHE A 311 -0.48 9.07 -17.20
N THR A 312 -1.17 8.20 -16.48
CA THR A 312 -1.02 8.03 -15.03
C THR A 312 -0.83 6.56 -14.69
N PHE A 313 -0.03 6.28 -13.67
CA PHE A 313 0.19 4.92 -13.22
C PHE A 313 -1.06 4.36 -12.55
N HIS A 314 -1.33 3.08 -12.77
CA HIS A 314 -2.48 2.37 -12.24
C HIS A 314 -2.08 0.96 -11.78
N SER A 315 -2.52 0.59 -10.59
CA SER A 315 -2.44 -0.76 -10.02
C SER A 315 -3.85 -1.26 -9.74
N HIS A 316 -4.16 -2.52 -10.04
CA HIS A 316 -5.49 -3.08 -9.78
C HIS A 316 -5.88 -3.03 -8.30
N ILE A 317 -4.90 -3.08 -7.40
CA ILE A 317 -5.15 -3.07 -5.95
C ILE A 317 -5.22 -1.64 -5.39
N ASP A 318 -4.44 -0.71 -5.96
CA ASP A 318 -4.23 0.61 -5.37
C ASP A 318 -4.92 1.75 -6.12
N GLY A 319 -5.50 1.46 -7.29
CA GLY A 319 -6.10 2.45 -8.18
C GLY A 319 -5.05 3.32 -8.87
N TRP A 320 -5.36 4.60 -9.06
CA TRP A 320 -4.50 5.58 -9.70
C TRP A 320 -3.40 6.07 -8.76
N ILE A 321 -2.16 6.10 -9.26
CA ILE A 321 -0.95 6.46 -8.54
C ILE A 321 -0.36 7.71 -9.19
N GLU A 322 -0.72 8.86 -8.64
CA GLU A 322 -0.34 10.16 -9.21
C GLU A 322 1.00 10.68 -8.71
N SER A 323 1.55 10.15 -7.63
CA SER A 323 2.75 10.72 -7.03
C SER A 323 3.60 9.68 -6.33
N SER A 324 4.82 10.09 -5.97
CA SER A 324 5.78 9.24 -5.26
C SER A 324 6.07 7.90 -5.95
N ILE A 325 6.00 7.87 -7.29
CA ILE A 325 6.10 6.61 -8.06
C ILE A 325 7.39 5.84 -7.77
N ARG A 326 8.52 6.53 -7.62
CA ARG A 326 9.79 5.91 -7.25
C ARG A 326 9.68 5.22 -5.89
N TYR A 327 9.18 5.93 -4.89
CA TYR A 327 8.99 5.40 -3.54
C TYR A 327 8.00 4.23 -3.52
N TYR A 328 6.90 4.33 -4.28
CA TYR A 328 5.92 3.26 -4.46
C TYR A 328 6.57 2.00 -5.05
N VAL A 329 7.32 2.15 -6.14
CA VAL A 329 8.02 1.03 -6.81
C VAL A 329 9.07 0.41 -5.89
N ASP A 330 9.89 1.22 -5.22
CA ASP A 330 10.92 0.75 -4.29
C ASP A 330 10.29 -0.04 -3.13
N LYS A 331 9.22 0.48 -2.51
CA LYS A 331 8.48 -0.21 -1.45
C LYS A 331 7.80 -1.49 -1.95
N SER A 332 7.25 -1.48 -3.17
CA SER A 332 6.57 -2.64 -3.75
C SER A 332 7.57 -3.76 -4.06
N ALA A 333 8.72 -3.41 -4.64
CA ALA A 333 9.81 -4.34 -4.90
C ALA A 333 10.41 -4.88 -3.59
N ALA A 334 10.58 -4.04 -2.57
CA ALA A 334 11.03 -4.47 -1.25
C ALA A 334 10.04 -5.44 -0.59
N ARG A 335 8.72 -5.15 -0.66
CA ARG A 335 7.68 -6.04 -0.12
C ARG A 335 7.63 -7.38 -0.86
N SER A 336 7.67 -7.36 -2.18
CA SER A 336 7.73 -8.58 -3.00
C SER A 336 8.98 -9.41 -2.70
N SER A 337 10.14 -8.76 -2.54
CA SER A 337 11.38 -9.46 -2.18
C SER A 337 11.33 -10.02 -0.76
N SER A 338 10.77 -9.27 0.19
CA SER A 338 10.53 -9.73 1.56
C SER A 338 9.60 -10.95 1.61
N GLN A 339 8.49 -10.92 0.85
CA GLN A 339 7.57 -12.06 0.73
C GLN A 339 8.27 -13.28 0.13
N ARG A 340 9.01 -13.11 -0.97
CA ARG A 340 9.78 -14.21 -1.58
C ARG A 340 10.83 -14.79 -0.61
N LEU A 341 11.52 -13.94 0.16
CA LEU A 341 12.46 -14.39 1.18
C LEU A 341 11.74 -15.13 2.32
N ALA A 342 10.57 -14.65 2.75
CA ALA A 342 9.77 -15.33 3.74
C ALA A 342 9.34 -16.72 3.25
N ASP A 343 8.78 -16.82 2.04
CA ASP A 343 8.29 -18.09 1.48
C ASP A 343 9.43 -19.08 1.21
N SER A 344 10.52 -18.63 0.60
CA SER A 344 11.69 -19.48 0.27
C SER A 344 12.47 -19.96 1.49
N HIS A 345 12.30 -19.30 2.64
CA HIS A 345 12.97 -19.64 3.88
C HIS A 345 11.98 -19.98 4.99
N HIS A 346 10.94 -20.76 4.67
CA HIS A 346 10.00 -21.39 5.63
C HIS A 346 9.36 -20.41 6.61
N GLN A 347 9.05 -19.21 6.14
CA GLN A 347 8.43 -18.16 6.94
C GLN A 347 9.20 -17.82 8.22
N ARG A 348 10.54 -17.90 8.18
CA ARG A 348 11.43 -17.47 9.29
C ARG A 348 11.24 -16.02 9.73
N MET A 349 10.55 -15.20 8.92
CA MET A 349 10.18 -13.83 9.25
C MET A 349 8.78 -13.68 9.87
N ALA A 350 8.03 -14.78 10.01
CA ALA A 350 6.68 -14.78 10.58
C ALA A 350 6.73 -14.80 12.11
N LEU A 351 6.83 -13.59 12.69
CA LEU A 351 6.91 -13.40 14.14
C LEU A 351 5.66 -13.85 14.89
N HIS A 352 4.50 -13.88 14.23
CA HIS A 352 3.20 -14.10 14.89
C HIS A 352 3.10 -15.41 15.67
N LEU A 353 3.85 -16.46 15.32
CA LEU A 353 3.84 -17.73 16.06
C LEU A 353 4.68 -17.69 17.35
N TYR A 354 5.67 -16.80 17.41
CA TYR A 354 6.71 -16.79 18.44
C TYR A 354 6.56 -15.60 19.38
N ASP A 355 6.46 -14.39 18.82
CA ASP A 355 6.53 -13.15 19.58
C ASP A 355 5.15 -12.53 19.77
N SER A 356 4.70 -12.43 21.02
CA SER A 356 3.47 -11.71 21.39
C SER A 356 3.75 -10.22 21.68
N LYS A 357 5.02 -9.81 21.77
CA LYS A 357 5.42 -8.45 22.15
C LYS A 357 6.41 -7.86 21.15
N ALA A 358 6.54 -6.54 21.11
CA ALA A 358 7.56 -5.92 20.27
C ALA A 358 8.94 -6.12 20.91
N PRO A 359 9.99 -6.44 20.14
CA PRO A 359 11.34 -6.58 20.67
C PRO A 359 11.88 -5.21 21.14
N PRO A 360 12.82 -5.18 22.10
CA PRO A 360 13.40 -3.95 22.63
C PRO A 360 14.14 -3.15 21.55
N GLU A 361 13.74 -1.89 21.36
CA GLU A 361 14.26 -1.01 20.31
C GLU A 361 15.76 -0.73 20.46
N TYR A 362 16.22 -0.51 21.70
CA TYR A 362 17.61 -0.15 22.02
C TYR A 362 18.65 -1.13 21.45
N SER A 363 18.35 -2.43 21.42
CA SER A 363 19.25 -3.46 20.88
C SER A 363 19.54 -3.32 19.38
N TYR A 364 18.68 -2.57 18.67
CA TYR A 364 18.75 -2.35 17.22
C TYR A 364 19.10 -0.92 16.85
N THR A 365 18.82 0.06 17.71
CA THR A 365 18.97 1.50 17.38
C THR A 365 20.17 2.18 18.06
N HIS A 366 20.64 1.73 19.23
CA HIS A 366 21.49 2.58 20.09
C HIS A 366 22.79 1.97 20.65
N ALA A 367 23.21 0.74 20.33
CA ALA A 367 24.42 0.16 20.93
C ALA A 367 25.38 -0.58 19.96
N TYR A 368 26.63 -0.74 20.42
CA TYR A 368 27.81 -1.49 19.92
C TYR A 368 27.58 -2.94 19.38
N SER A 369 26.32 -3.37 19.23
CA SER A 369 25.83 -4.68 18.81
C SER A 369 25.33 -4.73 17.36
N ALA A 370 25.69 -3.76 16.51
CA ALA A 370 25.35 -3.76 15.08
C ALA A 370 25.63 -5.11 14.42
N TYR A 371 26.72 -5.78 14.82
CA TYR A 371 27.05 -7.10 14.33
C TYR A 371 26.00 -8.16 14.66
N SER A 372 25.50 -8.25 15.90
CA SER A 372 24.49 -9.25 16.26
C SER A 372 23.15 -9.00 15.59
N ALA A 373 22.76 -7.73 15.41
CA ALA A 373 21.59 -7.36 14.62
C ALA A 373 21.75 -7.76 13.14
N VAL A 374 22.94 -7.57 12.58
CA VAL A 374 23.29 -8.06 11.23
C VAL A 374 23.18 -9.58 11.16
N VAL A 375 23.73 -10.32 12.13
CA VAL A 375 23.62 -11.79 12.17
C VAL A 375 22.15 -12.23 12.14
N GLN A 376 21.29 -11.59 12.95
CA GLN A 376 19.86 -11.91 12.96
C GLN A 376 19.17 -11.57 11.63
N LEU A 377 19.50 -10.43 11.02
CA LEU A 377 18.95 -10.04 9.72
C LEU A 377 19.31 -11.09 8.65
N TYR A 378 20.58 -11.49 8.59
CA TYR A 378 21.04 -12.52 7.66
C TYR A 378 20.46 -13.91 7.99
N ALA A 379 20.24 -14.21 9.28
CA ALA A 379 19.62 -15.46 9.68
C ALA A 379 18.15 -15.54 9.26
N ARG A 380 17.39 -14.47 9.53
CA ARG A 380 15.98 -14.31 9.14
C ARG A 380 15.79 -14.35 7.62
N SER A 381 16.71 -13.75 6.87
CA SER A 381 16.70 -13.78 5.41
C SER A 381 17.24 -15.08 4.81
N GLY A 382 17.72 -16.03 5.61
CA GLY A 382 18.31 -17.28 5.12
C GLY A 382 19.65 -17.09 4.38
N GLN A 383 20.33 -15.97 4.62
CA GLN A 383 21.53 -15.56 3.89
C GLN A 383 22.84 -15.76 4.67
N LEU A 384 22.80 -16.28 5.90
CA LEU A 384 24.04 -16.65 6.58
C LEU A 384 24.82 -17.67 5.71
N PRO A 385 26.11 -17.45 5.44
CA PRO A 385 26.91 -18.30 4.57
C PRO A 385 27.31 -19.63 5.22
N THR A 386 26.34 -20.41 5.71
CA THR A 386 26.54 -21.77 6.20
C THR A 386 26.92 -22.70 5.03
N ALA A 387 27.47 -23.89 5.32
CA ALA A 387 27.97 -24.77 4.28
C ALA A 387 26.82 -25.26 3.39
N GLN A 388 25.63 -25.48 3.95
CA GLN A 388 24.43 -25.79 3.18
C GLN A 388 24.10 -24.68 2.16
N VAL A 389 24.09 -23.42 2.58
CA VAL A 389 23.80 -22.27 1.69
C VAL A 389 24.88 -22.11 0.63
N LEU A 390 26.16 -22.25 1.00
CA LEU A 390 27.28 -22.14 0.06
C LEU A 390 27.32 -23.31 -0.92
N HIS A 391 27.01 -24.53 -0.48
CA HIS A 391 26.88 -25.71 -1.34
C HIS A 391 25.74 -25.55 -2.35
N ALA A 392 24.56 -25.09 -1.91
CA ALA A 392 23.43 -24.79 -2.80
C ALA A 392 23.78 -23.71 -3.85
N ARG A 393 24.74 -22.83 -3.55
CA ARG A 393 25.27 -21.81 -4.48
C ARG A 393 26.49 -22.28 -5.30
N GLY A 394 26.85 -23.56 -5.22
CA GLY A 394 28.01 -24.15 -5.91
C GLY A 394 29.37 -23.61 -5.43
N LYS A 395 29.44 -23.04 -4.22
CA LYS A 395 30.68 -22.47 -3.64
C LYS A 395 31.43 -23.45 -2.73
N LEU A 396 30.79 -24.55 -2.33
CA LEU A 396 31.41 -25.65 -1.59
C LEU A 396 30.99 -26.99 -2.19
N ALA A 397 31.85 -28.00 -2.06
CA ALA A 397 31.59 -29.36 -2.55
C ALA A 397 30.72 -30.20 -1.60
N THR A 398 30.57 -29.79 -0.34
CA THR A 398 29.78 -30.53 0.65
C THR A 398 29.06 -29.56 1.61
N PRO A 399 27.83 -29.90 2.03
CA PRO A 399 27.09 -29.14 3.04
C PRO A 399 27.49 -29.47 4.48
N ARG A 400 28.44 -30.39 4.71
CA ARG A 400 28.82 -30.85 6.06
C ARG A 400 29.36 -29.74 6.96
N CYS A 401 29.09 -29.90 8.26
CA CYS A 401 29.61 -29.10 9.36
C CYS A 401 31.11 -28.85 9.25
N ARG A 402 31.50 -27.60 9.00
CA ARG A 402 32.91 -27.21 8.88
C ARG A 402 33.60 -27.12 10.24
N MET A 403 32.87 -27.33 11.33
CA MET A 403 33.41 -27.48 12.69
C MET A 403 33.79 -28.94 13.03
N GLY A 404 33.63 -29.88 12.09
CA GLY A 404 34.12 -31.25 12.23
C GLY A 404 33.10 -32.24 12.76
N CYS A 405 31.82 -31.88 12.78
CA CYS A 405 30.74 -32.76 13.18
C CYS A 405 30.08 -33.45 11.97
N ALA A 406 29.31 -34.52 12.22
CA ALA A 406 28.76 -35.37 11.15
C ALA A 406 27.50 -34.80 10.46
N ALA A 407 26.88 -33.77 11.05
CA ALA A 407 25.67 -33.15 10.53
C ALA A 407 25.94 -32.15 9.40
N ASP A 408 24.90 -31.78 8.66
CA ASP A 408 24.94 -30.68 7.70
C ASP A 408 24.98 -29.33 8.42
N GLU A 409 25.77 -28.40 7.88
CA GLU A 409 25.89 -27.05 8.40
C GLU A 409 24.75 -26.18 7.87
N ASP A 410 23.58 -26.33 8.48
CA ASP A 410 22.53 -25.33 8.42
C ASP A 410 22.60 -24.38 9.63
N MET A 411 21.75 -23.35 9.65
CA MET A 411 21.75 -22.40 10.77
C MET A 411 21.32 -23.05 12.08
N HIS A 412 20.30 -23.92 12.03
CA HIS A 412 19.78 -24.61 13.22
C HIS A 412 20.87 -25.43 13.88
N HIS A 413 21.61 -26.17 13.08
CA HIS A 413 22.76 -26.93 13.49
C HIS A 413 23.80 -26.02 14.15
N VAL A 414 24.26 -24.97 13.48
CA VAL A 414 25.31 -24.08 14.02
C VAL A 414 24.92 -23.49 15.38
N PHE A 415 23.69 -22.99 15.51
CA PHE A 415 23.27 -22.28 16.71
C PHE A 415 22.77 -23.20 17.83
N VAL A 416 22.05 -24.27 17.52
CA VAL A 416 21.30 -25.08 18.50
C VAL A 416 21.97 -26.43 18.76
N GLN A 417 22.45 -27.12 17.73
CA GLN A 417 22.86 -28.53 17.86
C GLN A 417 24.38 -28.74 17.87
N CYS A 418 25.16 -27.80 17.31
CA CYS A 418 26.60 -27.99 17.11
C CYS A 418 27.31 -28.19 18.45
N PRO A 419 27.99 -29.34 18.68
CA PRO A 419 28.63 -29.63 19.95
C PRO A 419 29.70 -28.60 20.34
N ARG A 420 30.36 -28.00 19.33
CA ARG A 420 31.38 -26.95 19.52
C ARG A 420 30.87 -25.77 20.35
N TYR A 421 29.58 -25.47 20.26
CA TYR A 421 28.96 -24.31 20.93
C TYR A 421 28.06 -24.70 22.12
N ALA A 422 28.07 -25.96 22.54
CA ALA A 422 27.25 -26.43 23.66
C ALA A 422 27.55 -25.68 24.96
N GLU A 423 28.83 -25.52 25.30
CA GLU A 423 29.26 -24.79 26.50
C GLU A 423 28.75 -23.33 26.51
N TRP A 424 28.66 -22.69 25.35
CA TRP A 424 28.19 -21.31 25.25
C TRP A 424 26.69 -21.21 25.47
N ARG A 425 25.92 -22.20 24.99
CA ARG A 425 24.49 -22.31 25.32
C ARG A 425 24.28 -22.55 26.80
N THR A 426 25.04 -23.44 27.42
CA THR A 426 24.98 -23.68 28.88
C THR A 426 25.28 -22.40 29.66
N LYS A 427 26.41 -21.72 29.38
CA LYS A 427 26.77 -20.46 30.06
C LYS A 427 25.73 -19.36 29.87
N ALA A 428 25.13 -19.26 28.69
CA ALA A 428 24.07 -18.28 28.44
C ALA A 428 22.78 -18.63 29.20
N THR A 429 22.46 -19.92 29.32
CA THR A 429 21.34 -20.42 30.12
C THR A 429 21.54 -20.07 31.60
N ASP A 430 22.70 -20.39 32.16
CA ASP A 430 23.03 -20.13 33.57
C ASP A 430 22.97 -18.63 33.89
N ALA A 431 23.53 -17.79 33.01
CA ALA A 431 23.49 -16.33 33.18
C ALA A 431 22.06 -15.78 33.08
N LEU A 432 21.22 -16.35 32.23
CA LEU A 432 19.82 -15.94 32.12
C LEU A 432 18.99 -16.42 33.32
N LEU A 433 19.26 -17.62 33.84
CA LEU A 433 18.64 -18.13 35.06
C LEU A 433 18.94 -17.24 36.26
N GLN A 434 20.21 -16.87 36.47
CA GLN A 434 20.58 -15.98 37.56
C GLN A 434 19.85 -14.63 37.52
N ARG A 435 19.72 -14.03 36.32
CA ARG A 435 18.98 -12.76 36.14
C ARG A 435 17.48 -12.94 36.33
N ALA A 436 16.91 -14.03 35.83
CA ALA A 436 15.49 -14.32 36.00
C ALA A 436 15.14 -14.56 37.46
N ASP A 437 15.96 -15.35 38.16
CA ASP A 437 15.76 -15.72 39.55
C ASP A 437 15.83 -14.50 40.48
N ALA A 438 16.87 -13.67 40.34
CA ALA A 438 17.00 -12.43 41.09
C ALA A 438 15.81 -11.48 40.88
N LYS A 439 15.19 -11.50 39.68
CA LYS A 439 14.03 -10.66 39.37
C LYS A 439 12.73 -11.20 39.97
N LEU A 440 12.58 -12.53 40.03
CA LEU A 440 11.45 -13.17 40.69
C LEU A 440 11.51 -12.97 42.21
N ASP A 441 12.71 -13.05 42.80
CA ASP A 441 12.95 -12.75 44.20
C ASP A 441 12.61 -11.29 44.53
N GLU A 442 13.04 -10.32 43.70
CA GLU A 442 12.69 -8.89 43.86
C GLU A 442 11.17 -8.64 43.87
N LYS A 443 10.41 -9.48 43.15
CA LYS A 443 8.97 -9.36 42.99
C LYS A 443 8.14 -10.23 43.92
N ASN A 444 8.78 -11.00 44.81
CA ASN A 444 8.12 -11.92 45.75
C ASN A 444 7.11 -12.86 45.05
N ILE A 445 7.45 -13.37 43.86
CA ILE A 445 6.59 -14.28 43.11
C ILE A 445 6.49 -15.64 43.81
N GLU A 446 5.32 -16.27 43.77
CA GLU A 446 5.09 -17.60 44.34
C GLU A 446 6.03 -18.67 43.75
N GLU A 447 6.46 -19.60 44.61
CA GLU A 447 7.44 -20.64 44.26
C GLU A 447 6.97 -21.53 43.09
N VAL A 448 5.65 -21.75 42.95
CA VAL A 448 5.08 -22.57 41.87
C VAL A 448 5.28 -21.91 40.49
N ASP A 449 5.01 -20.61 40.39
CA ASP A 449 5.18 -19.87 39.13
C ASP A 449 6.67 -19.65 38.81
N ARG A 450 7.49 -19.48 39.86
CA ARG A 450 8.95 -19.43 39.73
C ARG A 450 9.50 -20.70 39.08
N VAL A 451 9.06 -21.88 39.52
CA VAL A 451 9.52 -23.16 38.97
C VAL A 451 9.21 -23.28 37.47
N HIS A 452 7.99 -22.93 37.05
CA HIS A 452 7.60 -23.01 35.64
C HIS A 452 8.40 -22.05 34.77
N LEU A 453 8.60 -20.81 35.21
CA LEU A 453 9.34 -19.81 34.42
C LEU A 453 10.82 -20.17 34.31
N LEU A 454 11.46 -20.60 35.41
CA LEU A 454 12.86 -21.04 35.38
C LEU A 454 13.05 -22.32 34.55
N ALA A 455 12.08 -23.23 34.56
CA ALA A 455 12.09 -24.39 33.67
C ALA A 455 12.05 -23.97 32.19
N ALA A 456 11.22 -22.98 31.84
CA ALA A 456 11.18 -22.43 30.49
C ALA A 456 12.52 -21.78 30.07
N VAL A 457 13.16 -21.04 30.98
CA VAL A 457 14.50 -20.45 30.73
C VAL A 457 15.54 -21.53 30.43
N LYS A 458 15.55 -22.65 31.17
CA LYS A 458 16.47 -23.78 30.94
C LYS A 458 16.36 -24.36 29.54
N LEU A 459 15.17 -24.26 28.95
CA LEU A 459 14.84 -24.82 27.65
C LEU A 459 15.01 -23.82 26.51
N LEU A 460 15.34 -22.55 26.77
CA LEU A 460 15.31 -21.51 25.74
C LEU A 460 16.25 -21.79 24.55
N PHE A 461 17.45 -22.31 24.80
CA PHE A 461 18.49 -22.48 23.77
C PHE A 461 18.60 -23.91 23.20
N SER A 462 17.60 -24.77 23.41
CA SER A 462 17.55 -26.14 22.91
C SER A 462 16.20 -26.47 22.27
N ASP A 463 16.15 -27.52 21.44
CA ASP A 463 14.88 -28.03 20.89
C ASP A 463 14.05 -28.68 22.01
N ASN A 464 12.77 -28.32 22.10
CA ASN A 464 11.85 -28.81 23.13
C ASN A 464 10.40 -28.40 22.84
N ASN A 465 9.47 -28.94 23.64
CA ASN A 465 8.03 -28.75 23.43
C ASN A 465 7.49 -27.34 23.73
N PHE A 466 8.27 -26.49 24.42
CA PHE A 466 7.88 -25.12 24.75
C PHE A 466 8.07 -24.16 23.56
N TRP A 467 8.95 -24.49 22.61
CA TRP A 467 9.02 -23.75 21.35
C TRP A 467 7.86 -24.11 20.42
N PRO A 468 7.27 -23.12 19.71
CA PRO A 468 6.39 -23.40 18.59
C PRO A 468 7.10 -24.29 17.57
N LEU A 469 6.43 -25.37 17.16
CA LEU A 469 6.98 -26.42 16.27
C LEU A 469 8.12 -27.25 16.87
N HIS A 470 8.39 -27.14 18.16
CA HIS A 470 9.37 -27.92 18.91
C HIS A 470 10.86 -27.66 18.59
N TYR A 471 11.15 -26.61 17.80
CA TYR A 471 12.52 -26.23 17.44
C TYR A 471 12.88 -24.85 17.98
N SER A 472 14.07 -24.73 18.59
CA SER A 472 14.55 -23.44 19.05
C SER A 472 14.99 -22.57 17.88
N THR A 473 14.36 -21.40 17.76
CA THR A 473 14.70 -20.40 16.73
C THR A 473 15.29 -19.14 17.34
N TYR A 474 15.93 -19.24 18.51
CA TYR A 474 16.47 -18.09 19.24
C TYR A 474 17.44 -17.24 18.39
N TYR A 475 18.18 -17.87 17.47
CA TYR A 475 19.13 -17.19 16.59
C TYR A 475 18.47 -16.28 15.55
N LEU A 476 17.16 -16.45 15.33
CA LEU A 476 16.32 -15.52 14.57
C LEU A 476 15.87 -14.33 15.44
N GLY A 477 16.26 -14.25 16.72
CA GLY A 477 15.69 -13.27 17.65
C GLY A 477 14.20 -13.49 17.87
N HIS A 478 13.78 -14.75 17.88
CA HIS A 478 12.46 -15.14 18.35
C HIS A 478 12.55 -15.52 19.82
N ILE A 479 11.44 -15.40 20.53
CA ILE A 479 11.23 -15.98 21.86
C ILE A 479 9.93 -16.80 21.80
N PRO A 480 9.80 -17.89 22.57
CA PRO A 480 8.55 -18.63 22.64
C PRO A 480 7.49 -17.84 23.43
N ARG A 481 6.21 -18.09 23.16
CA ARG A 481 5.12 -17.47 23.92
C ARG A 481 5.12 -17.99 25.35
N PHE A 482 5.38 -17.10 26.31
CA PHE A 482 5.45 -17.45 27.73
C PHE A 482 4.40 -16.73 28.58
N ASP A 483 3.45 -16.02 27.98
CA ASP A 483 2.44 -15.25 28.71
C ASP A 483 1.60 -16.12 29.67
N HIS A 484 1.37 -17.38 29.32
CA HIS A 484 0.68 -18.37 30.16
C HIS A 484 1.50 -18.87 31.36
N LEU A 485 2.81 -18.59 31.38
CA LEU A 485 3.73 -18.90 32.48
C LEU A 485 3.92 -17.69 33.40
N MET A 486 3.27 -16.56 33.10
CA MET A 486 3.34 -15.38 33.95
C MET A 486 2.39 -15.53 35.14
N PRO A 487 2.82 -15.18 36.36
CA PRO A 487 1.99 -15.24 37.55
C PRO A 487 0.73 -14.38 37.38
N THR A 488 -0.46 -14.96 37.52
CA THR A 488 -1.71 -14.19 37.58
C THR A 488 -2.14 -14.04 39.03
N HIS A 489 -1.63 -13.02 39.73
CA HIS A 489 -2.15 -12.68 41.05
C HIS A 489 -3.54 -12.03 40.91
N ARG A 490 -4.50 -12.47 41.73
CA ARG A 490 -5.90 -11.99 41.71
C ARG A 490 -6.06 -10.51 42.09
N ASP A 491 -5.05 -9.90 42.70
CA ASP A 491 -5.06 -8.51 43.18
C ASP A 491 -4.01 -7.60 42.50
N GLU A 492 -3.29 -8.08 41.47
CA GLU A 492 -2.31 -7.26 40.76
C GLU A 492 -2.92 -6.39 39.66
N ASP A 493 -2.54 -5.12 39.69
CA ASP A 493 -2.79 -4.14 38.63
C ASP A 493 -2.31 -4.69 37.28
N SER A 494 -3.18 -4.74 36.27
CA SER A 494 -2.87 -5.25 34.91
C SER A 494 -1.58 -4.65 34.30
N VAL A 495 -1.23 -3.44 34.73
CA VAL A 495 -0.02 -2.71 34.36
C VAL A 495 1.26 -3.36 34.90
N SER A 496 1.24 -3.86 36.14
CA SER A 496 2.39 -4.52 36.79
C SER A 496 2.72 -5.85 36.12
N HIS A 497 1.69 -6.65 35.84
CA HIS A 497 1.82 -7.90 35.09
C HIS A 497 2.42 -7.66 33.70
N SER A 498 1.90 -6.67 32.97
CA SER A 498 2.41 -6.29 31.64
C SER A 498 3.89 -5.85 31.69
N ARG A 499 4.28 -5.06 32.71
CA ARG A 499 5.68 -4.63 32.90
C ARG A 499 6.62 -5.79 33.18
N LEU A 500 6.23 -6.72 34.07
CA LEU A 500 7.05 -7.90 34.39
C LEU A 500 7.25 -8.77 33.14
N ALA A 501 6.17 -9.04 32.42
CA ALA A 501 6.22 -9.86 31.24
C ALA A 501 7.00 -9.17 30.08
N HIS A 502 6.95 -7.84 29.98
CA HIS A 502 7.80 -7.09 29.04
C HIS A 502 9.28 -7.17 29.42
N HIS A 503 9.60 -7.10 30.72
CA HIS A 503 10.98 -7.24 31.21
C HIS A 503 11.58 -8.60 30.85
N PHE A 504 10.87 -9.70 31.12
CA PHE A 504 11.32 -11.04 30.74
C PHE A 504 11.48 -11.19 29.23
N ALA A 505 10.54 -10.68 28.44
CA ALA A 505 10.65 -10.71 26.98
C ALA A 505 11.91 -9.99 26.50
N SER A 506 12.19 -8.81 27.04
CA SER A 506 13.39 -8.02 26.71
C SER A 506 14.68 -8.73 27.10
N GLU A 507 14.74 -9.34 28.28
CA GLU A 507 15.90 -10.09 28.77
C GLU A 507 16.18 -11.36 27.96
N TRP A 508 15.13 -12.14 27.68
CA TRP A 508 15.22 -13.36 26.87
C TRP A 508 15.69 -13.01 25.46
N HIS A 509 15.05 -12.01 24.84
CA HIS A 509 15.42 -11.53 23.52
C HIS A 509 16.88 -11.08 23.46
N THR A 510 17.30 -10.26 24.43
CA THR A 510 18.69 -9.78 24.53
C THR A 510 19.69 -10.93 24.67
N ALA A 511 19.38 -11.94 25.49
CA ALA A 511 20.21 -13.13 25.63
C ALA A 511 20.31 -13.92 24.31
N CYS A 512 19.19 -14.08 23.60
CA CYS A 512 19.14 -14.69 22.27
C CYS A 512 20.03 -13.96 21.26
N ILE A 513 19.93 -12.63 21.16
CA ILE A 513 20.73 -11.82 20.23
C ILE A 513 22.23 -11.97 20.54
N ARG A 514 22.60 -11.83 21.81
CA ARG A 514 24.01 -11.86 22.24
C ARG A 514 24.65 -13.21 22.00
N LEU A 515 23.95 -14.30 22.31
CA LEU A 515 24.44 -15.65 22.09
C LEU A 515 24.63 -15.94 20.60
N ALA A 516 23.64 -15.60 19.77
CA ALA A 516 23.72 -15.78 18.32
C ALA A 516 24.90 -15.00 17.71
N GLY A 517 25.05 -13.72 18.07
CA GLY A 517 26.18 -12.90 17.62
C GLY A 517 27.53 -13.47 18.06
N ARG A 518 27.62 -13.97 19.29
CA ARG A 518 28.86 -14.58 19.82
C ARG A 518 29.23 -15.85 19.02
N ILE A 519 28.29 -16.80 18.91
CA ILE A 519 28.48 -18.06 18.16
C ILE A 519 28.91 -17.77 16.73
N TRP A 520 28.18 -16.90 16.05
CA TRP A 520 28.47 -16.60 14.65
C TRP A 520 29.81 -15.88 14.45
N GLY A 521 30.15 -14.95 15.35
CA GLY A 521 31.45 -14.26 15.33
C GLY A 521 32.63 -15.21 15.49
N ASP A 522 32.51 -16.21 16.36
CA ASP A 522 33.50 -17.28 16.48
C ASP A 522 33.57 -18.15 15.24
N TRP A 523 32.40 -18.58 14.75
CA TRP A 523 32.28 -19.40 13.57
C TRP A 523 32.97 -18.75 12.37
N GLN A 524 32.75 -17.46 12.14
CA GLN A 524 33.39 -16.70 11.07
C GLN A 524 34.91 -16.62 11.24
N ARG A 525 35.41 -16.38 12.46
CA ARG A 525 36.85 -16.34 12.74
C ARG A 525 37.53 -17.67 12.42
N GLU A 526 36.92 -18.79 12.80
CA GLU A 526 37.44 -20.12 12.50
C GLU A 526 37.43 -20.41 10.99
N MET A 527 36.38 -19.98 10.27
CA MET A 527 36.34 -20.12 8.81
C MET A 527 37.40 -19.26 8.11
N SER A 528 37.67 -18.05 8.60
CA SER A 528 38.75 -17.21 8.07
C SER A 528 40.11 -17.90 8.22
N LYS A 529 40.41 -18.43 9.42
CA LYS A 529 41.67 -19.16 9.69
C LYS A 529 41.85 -20.37 8.77
N LYS A 530 40.78 -21.13 8.53
CA LYS A 530 40.79 -22.30 7.62
C LYS A 530 40.98 -21.91 6.16
N THR A 531 40.55 -20.71 5.77
CA THR A 531 40.74 -20.18 4.41
C THR A 531 42.17 -19.68 4.22
N ASP A 532 42.73 -18.97 5.20
CA ASP A 532 44.11 -18.46 5.16
C ASP A 532 45.15 -19.60 5.18
N THR A 533 44.91 -20.66 5.95
CA THR A 533 45.79 -21.85 5.98
C THR A 533 45.76 -22.63 4.67
N ARG A 534 44.63 -22.64 3.96
CA ARG A 534 44.49 -23.27 2.63
C ARG A 534 45.14 -22.43 1.53
N SER A 535 45.05 -21.10 1.64
CA SER A 535 45.77 -20.15 0.77
C SER A 535 47.29 -20.32 0.90
N ARG A 536 47.82 -20.39 2.14
CA ARG A 536 49.25 -20.60 2.39
C ARG A 536 49.77 -21.96 1.90
N ARG A 537 48.98 -23.03 2.01
CA ARG A 537 49.36 -24.37 1.49
C ARG A 537 49.36 -24.46 -0.04
N ASN A 538 48.61 -23.61 -0.73
CA ASN A 538 48.58 -23.58 -2.20
C ASN A 538 49.67 -22.68 -2.81
N VAL A 539 50.50 -22.01 -2.00
CA VAL A 539 51.61 -21.14 -2.45
C VAL A 539 52.97 -21.85 -2.41
N GLU A 540 53.07 -23.07 -1.87
CA GLU A 540 54.22 -23.96 -2.11
C GLU A 540 53.77 -25.15 -2.94
N PRO A 541 54.19 -25.20 -4.22
CA PRO A 541 55.32 -26.07 -4.53
C PRO A 541 56.25 -25.50 -5.63
N ASN A 542 57.56 -25.59 -5.37
CA ASN A 542 58.65 -25.90 -6.32
C ASN A 542 59.95 -25.18 -5.93
N ARG A 543 60.61 -25.69 -4.89
CA ARG A 543 62.07 -25.61 -4.77
C ARG A 543 62.57 -26.88 -4.10
N THR A 544 62.72 -27.95 -4.89
CA THR A 544 63.77 -28.98 -4.75
C THR A 544 63.56 -30.10 -5.78
N SER A 545 64.18 -29.97 -6.95
CA SER A 545 65.08 -30.94 -7.62
C SER A 545 65.57 -30.34 -8.93
#